data_AF-A0A2S5W2X5-F1
#
_entry.id   AF-A0A2S5W2X5-F1
#
_cell.length_a   1.000
_cell.length_b   1.000
_cell.length_c   1.000
_cell.angle_alpha   90.00
_cell.angle_beta   90.00
_cell.angle_gamma   90.00
#
_symmetry.space_group_name_H-M   'P 1'
#
loop_
_entity.id
_entity.type
_entity.pdbx_description
1 polymer ?
#
loop_
_entity_poly.entity_id
_entity_poly.type
_entity_poly.pdbx_seq_one_letter_code
_entity_poly.pdbx_strand_id
1 'polypeptide(L)'
;MSRAPASVIAAQKLIIWNAGIRVPPRLVSFELTTEPDQYRVHYLRTRWRKSPVAYSLVPTITMTPAEFREWATWHAAANAGRVRRIEGARP
;
A
#
# COMPACT_ATOMS: atom_id res chain seq x y z
N MET A 1 -10.52 -13.56 -2.35
CA MET A 1 -9.62 -12.39 -2.41
C MET A 1 -8.29 -12.84 -2.98
N SER A 2 -7.82 -12.25 -4.08
CA SER A 2 -6.51 -12.57 -4.66
C SER A 2 -5.40 -12.32 -3.64
N ARG A 3 -4.45 -13.26 -3.56
CA ARG A 3 -3.26 -13.18 -2.70
C ARG A 3 -2.53 -11.85 -2.91
N ALA A 4 -1.98 -11.28 -1.84
CA ALA A 4 -1.20 -10.05 -1.94
C ALA A 4 0.05 -10.27 -2.82
N PRO A 5 0.41 -9.31 -3.70
CA PRO A 5 1.62 -9.38 -4.53
C PRO A 5 2.89 -9.48 -3.69
N ALA A 6 3.95 -10.04 -4.27
CA ALA A 6 5.24 -10.20 -3.61
C ALA A 6 5.84 -8.86 -3.13
N SER A 7 5.70 -7.80 -3.94
CA SER A 7 6.13 -6.44 -3.61
C SER A 7 5.45 -5.91 -2.34
N VAL A 8 4.16 -6.20 -2.14
CA VAL A 8 3.41 -5.81 -0.93
C VAL A 8 3.92 -6.58 0.29
N ILE A 9 4.19 -7.88 0.16
CA ILE A 9 4.72 -8.69 1.25
C ILE A 9 6.11 -8.18 1.66
N ALA A 10 6.97 -7.85 0.69
CA ALA A 10 8.29 -7.27 0.95
C ALA A 10 8.16 -5.93 1.69
N ALA A 11 7.27 -5.06 1.23
CA ALA A 11 7.00 -3.77 1.86
C ALA A 11 6.46 -3.91 3.29
N GLN A 12 5.58 -4.88 3.56
CA GLN A 12 5.10 -5.15 4.92
C GLN A 12 6.23 -5.57 5.86
N LYS A 13 7.16 -6.43 5.38
CA LYS A 13 8.35 -6.79 6.17
C LYS A 13 9.21 -5.55 6.44
N LEU A 14 9.39 -4.69 5.45
CA LEU A 14 10.12 -3.43 5.59
C LEU A 14 9.48 -2.50 6.63
N ILE A 15 8.14 -2.38 6.62
CA ILE A 15 7.37 -1.60 7.60
C ILE A 15 7.52 -2.18 9.00
N ILE A 16 7.44 -3.50 9.16
CA ILE A 16 7.63 -4.15 10.45
C ILE A 16 9.04 -3.89 10.97
N TRP A 17 10.05 -4.01 10.12
CA TRP A 17 11.44 -3.81 10.51
C TRP A 17 11.75 -2.36 10.88
N ASN A 18 11.24 -1.37 10.14
CA ASN A 18 11.49 0.05 10.40
C ASN A 18 10.61 0.66 11.50
N ALA A 19 9.33 0.31 11.52
CA ALA A 19 8.33 0.97 12.35
C ALA A 19 7.75 0.08 13.45
N GLY A 20 8.14 -1.20 13.52
CA GLY A 20 7.67 -2.14 14.54
C GLY A 20 6.18 -2.49 14.46
N ILE A 21 5.51 -2.15 13.36
CA ILE A 21 4.05 -2.28 13.22
C ILE A 21 3.67 -3.19 12.06
N ARG A 22 2.57 -3.91 12.24
CA ARG A 22 1.91 -4.67 11.16
C ARG A 22 0.85 -3.79 10.52
N VAL A 23 0.97 -3.59 9.21
CA VAL A 23 0.00 -2.83 8.41
C VAL A 23 -0.71 -3.78 7.45
N PRO A 24 -2.05 -3.70 7.30
CA PRO A 24 -2.77 -4.48 6.30
C PRO A 24 -2.25 -4.25 4.87
N PRO A 25 -2.18 -5.29 4.01
CA PRO A 25 -1.62 -5.19 2.65
C PRO A 25 -2.23 -4.05 1.81
N ARG A 26 -3.56 -3.85 1.94
CA ARG A 26 -4.32 -2.82 1.20
C ARG A 26 -4.02 -1.38 1.62
N LEU A 27 -3.31 -1.19 2.73
CA LEU A 27 -2.90 0.12 3.22
C LEU A 27 -1.45 0.44 2.85
N VAL A 28 -0.82 -0.41 2.03
CA VAL A 28 0.52 -0.21 1.49
C VAL A 28 0.40 0.32 0.07
N SER A 29 1.21 1.33 -0.24
CA SER A 29 1.28 1.98 -1.54
C SER A 29 2.73 2.26 -1.93
N PHE A 30 2.98 2.37 -3.22
CA PHE A 30 4.31 2.61 -3.78
C PHE A 30 4.33 3.92 -4.57
N GLU A 31 5.40 4.68 -4.41
CA GLU A 31 5.66 5.89 -5.17
C GLU A 31 6.97 5.71 -5.95
N LEU A 32 6.95 6.03 -7.25
CA LEU A 32 8.14 5.98 -8.10
C LEU A 32 9.15 7.02 -7.61
N THR A 33 10.41 6.64 -7.45
CA THR A 33 11.47 7.59 -7.13
C THR A 33 12.15 8.11 -8.40
N THR A 34 13.22 8.91 -8.24
CA THR A 34 14.04 9.36 -9.38
C THR A 34 14.74 8.22 -10.11
N GLU A 35 14.90 7.07 -9.46
CA GLU A 35 15.43 5.85 -10.07
C GLU A 35 14.27 4.95 -10.55
N PRO A 36 14.30 4.45 -11.80
CA PRO A 36 13.16 3.79 -12.44
C PRO A 36 12.74 2.46 -11.79
N ASP A 37 13.68 1.79 -11.12
CA ASP A 37 13.43 0.52 -10.45
C ASP A 37 13.31 0.66 -8.93
N GLN A 38 13.46 1.88 -8.39
CA GLN A 38 13.31 2.13 -6.96
C GLN A 38 11.98 2.80 -6.64
N TYR A 39 11.30 2.24 -5.65
CA TYR A 39 10.00 2.69 -5.23
C TYR A 39 10.01 2.97 -3.74
N ARG A 40 9.52 4.14 -3.35
CA ARG A 40 9.32 4.49 -1.96
C ARG A 40 8.08 3.78 -1.43
N VAL A 41 8.20 3.22 -0.23
CA VAL A 41 7.10 2.52 0.44
C VAL A 41 6.31 3.51 1.28
N HIS A 42 5.02 3.60 1.02
CA HIS A 42 4.08 4.41 1.77
C HIS A 42 3.07 3.51 2.46
N TYR A 43 2.65 3.87 3.67
CA TYR A 43 1.61 3.14 4.37
C TYR A 43 0.65 4.07 5.12
N LEU A 44 -0.63 3.68 5.15
CA LEU A 44 -1.64 4.36 5.92
C LEU A 44 -1.77 3.73 7.30
N ARG A 45 -1.72 4.56 8.34
CA ARG A 45 -2.02 4.15 9.70
C ARG A 45 -3.18 4.98 10.25
N THR A 46 -4.23 4.29 10.66
CA THR A 46 -5.35 4.90 11.39
C THR A 46 -5.01 4.86 12.89
N ARG A 47 -4.88 6.02 13.53
CA ARG A 47 -4.93 6.10 15.00
C ARG A 47 -6.40 6.15 15.42
N TRP A 48 -6.74 5.52 16.54
CA TRP A 48 -8.11 5.51 17.06
C TRP A 48 -8.76 6.91 17.00
N ARG A 49 -9.93 7.00 16.35
CA ARG A 49 -10.73 8.22 16.13
C ARG A 49 -10.05 9.36 15.36
N LYS A 50 -8.93 9.12 14.67
CA LYS A 50 -8.28 10.12 13.81
C LYS A 50 -8.33 9.70 12.35
N SER A 51 -8.30 10.70 11.46
CA SER A 51 -8.16 10.50 10.02
C SER A 51 -6.92 9.62 9.72
N PRO A 52 -6.97 8.78 8.67
CA PRO A 52 -5.81 8.00 8.25
C PRO A 52 -4.62 8.93 7.98
N VAL A 53 -3.47 8.63 8.57
CA VAL A 53 -2.23 9.38 8.31
C VAL A 53 -1.35 8.55 7.39
N ALA A 54 -0.86 9.17 6.31
CA ALA A 54 0.11 8.58 5.41
C ALA A 54 1.51 8.74 5.97
N TYR A 55 2.27 7.66 5.94
CA TYR A 55 3.67 7.61 6.34
C TYR A 55 4.50 7.11 5.16
N SER A 56 5.67 7.69 4.98
CA SER A 56 6.66 7.26 4.01
C SER A 56 7.82 6.61 4.74
N LEU A 57 8.29 5.47 4.23
CA LEU A 57 9.53 4.87 4.68
C LEU A 57 10.70 5.50 3.92
N VAL A 58 11.80 5.72 4.66
CA VAL A 58 13.06 6.18 4.08
C VAL A 58 13.62 5.11 3.13
N PRO A 59 13.67 3.82 3.49
CA PRO A 59 14.12 2.79 2.56
C PRO A 59 13.17 2.62 1.39
N THR A 60 13.76 2.45 0.21
CA THR A 60 13.09 2.08 -1.03
C THR A 60 13.07 0.57 -1.18
N ILE A 61 12.22 0.08 -2.08
CA ILE A 61 12.27 -1.30 -2.56
C ILE A 61 12.55 -1.29 -4.06
N THR A 62 13.35 -2.24 -4.50
CA THR A 62 13.55 -2.49 -5.92
C THR A 62 12.40 -3.36 -6.43
N MET A 63 11.72 -2.93 -7.49
CA MET A 63 10.74 -3.76 -8.19
C MET A 63 10.77 -3.48 -9.68
N THR A 64 10.43 -4.51 -10.45
CA THR A 64 10.28 -4.40 -11.90
C THR A 64 8.98 -3.68 -12.28
N PRO A 65 8.90 -3.09 -13.48
CA PRO A 65 7.65 -2.52 -13.98
C PRO A 65 6.48 -3.52 -14.08
N ALA A 66 6.77 -4.83 -14.15
CA ALA A 66 5.75 -5.87 -14.13
C ALA A 66 5.15 -6.05 -12.73
N GLU A 67 5.99 -6.11 -11.70
CA GLU A 67 5.57 -6.18 -10.30
C GLU A 67 4.81 -4.93 -9.85
N PHE A 68 5.21 -3.76 -10.35
CA PHE A 68 4.47 -2.53 -10.10
C PHE A 68 3.05 -2.58 -10.72
N ARG A 69 2.93 -3.06 -11.97
CA ARG A 69 1.63 -3.22 -12.64
C ARG A 69 0.75 -4.26 -11.96
N GLU A 70 1.34 -5.37 -11.49
CA GLU A 70 0.65 -6.38 -10.69
C GLU A 70 0.08 -5.75 -9.41
N TRP A 71 0.90 -5.00 -8.67
CA TRP A 71 0.45 -4.27 -7.50
C TRP A 71 -0.66 -3.27 -7.82
N ALA A 72 -0.50 -2.44 -8.85
CA ALA A 72 -1.49 -1.42 -9.20
C ALA A 72 -2.86 -2.05 -9.50
N THR A 73 -2.88 -3.15 -10.25
CA THR A 73 -4.09 -3.90 -10.58
C THR A 73 -4.73 -4.49 -9.32
N TRP A 74 -3.93 -5.14 -8.47
CA TRP A 74 -4.39 -5.71 -7.21
C TRP A 74 -4.91 -4.63 -6.24
N HIS A 75 -4.20 -3.51 -6.12
CA HIS A 75 -4.54 -2.39 -5.23
C HIS A 75 -5.83 -1.70 -5.67
N ALA A 76 -6.04 -1.52 -6.98
CA ALA A 76 -7.30 -1.02 -7.53
C ALA A 76 -8.47 -1.96 -7.19
N ALA A 77 -8.31 -3.27 -7.40
CA ALA A 77 -9.34 -4.27 -7.07
C ALA A 77 -9.63 -4.32 -5.55
N ALA A 78 -8.59 -4.24 -4.72
CA ALA A 78 -8.70 -4.24 -3.26
C ALA A 78 -9.41 -2.99 -2.70
N ASN A 79 -9.29 -1.85 -3.38
CA ASN A 79 -9.93 -0.60 -2.99
C ASN A 79 -11.28 -0.33 -3.69
N ALA A 80 -11.58 -1.00 -4.80
CA ALA A 80 -12.86 -0.89 -5.50
C ALA A 80 -14.07 -1.23 -4.60
N GLY A 81 -13.91 -2.15 -3.64
CA GLY A 81 -14.93 -2.48 -2.65
C GLY A 81 -15.20 -1.38 -1.61
N ARG A 82 -14.32 -0.38 -1.48
CA ARG A 82 -14.48 0.76 -0.55
C ARG A 82 -15.35 1.86 -1.18
N VAL A 83 -15.22 2.10 -2.48
CA VAL A 83 -16.00 3.12 -3.22
C VAL A 83 -17.49 2.76 -3.22
N ARG A 84 -17.82 1.48 -3.44
CA ARG A 84 -19.21 1.00 -3.44
C ARG A 84 -19.95 1.16 -2.09
N ARG A 85 -19.23 1.25 -0.97
CA ARG A 85 -19.85 1.52 0.34
C ARG A 85 -20.14 3.00 0.60
N ILE A 86 -19.50 3.90 -0.14
CA ILE A 86 -19.68 5.35 0.00
C ILE A 86 -20.84 5.82 -0.91
N GLU A 87 -21.03 5.18 -2.06
CA GLU A 87 -22.17 5.47 -2.96
C GLU A 87 -23.51 4.84 -2.52
N GLY A 88 -23.49 3.80 -1.68
CA GLY A 88 -24.71 3.21 -1.10
C GLY A 88 -25.26 3.97 0.13
N ALA A 89 -24.63 5.08 0.51
CA ALA A 89 -25.04 5.92 1.64
C ALA A 89 -25.41 7.33 1.14
N ARG A 90 -26.51 7.42 0.38
CA ARG A 90 -27.27 8.68 0.27
C ARG A 90 -28.67 8.45 0.87
N PRO A 91 -29.19 9.43 1.65
CA PRO A 91 -30.51 9.39 2.27
C PRO A 91 -31.64 9.39 1.24
#